data_AF-A0A060HN77-F1
#
_entry.id   AF-A0A060HN77-F1
#
_cell.length_a   1.000
_cell.length_b   1.000
_cell.length_c   1.000
_cell.angle_alpha   90.00
_cell.angle_beta   90.00
_cell.angle_gamma   90.00
#
_symmetry.space_group_name_H-M   'P 1'
#
loop_
_entity.id
_entity.type
_entity.pdbx_description
1 polymer ?
#
loop_
_entity_poly.entity_id
_entity_poly.type
_entity_poly.pdbx_seq_one_letter_code
_entity_poly.pdbx_strand_id
1 'polypeptide(L)' 'MINQNQGGRPQDLRALNCGYCYQRKAEIFQVTGDYCLQCWQDETHPNV' A
#
# COMPACT_ATOMS: atom_id res chain seq x y z
N MET A 1 24.52 5.44 -23.93
CA MET A 1 23.12 5.17 -24.30
C MET A 1 22.71 3.84 -23.67
N ILE A 2 21.57 3.86 -22.97
CA ILE A 2 20.72 2.79 -22.41
C ILE A 2 21.31 1.90 -21.28
N ASN A 3 20.81 2.16 -20.06
CA ASN A 3 21.05 1.43 -18.82
C ASN A 3 20.11 0.21 -18.72
N GLN A 4 20.62 -0.87 -18.12
CA GLN A 4 20.05 -2.21 -18.15
C GLN A 4 18.86 -2.38 -17.19
N ASN A 5 17.80 -3.01 -17.71
CA ASN A 5 16.85 -3.93 -17.05
C ASN A 5 16.41 -3.63 -15.60
N GLN A 6 15.31 -2.89 -15.44
CA GLN A 6 14.42 -3.04 -14.27
C GLN A 6 13.07 -3.56 -14.76
N GLY A 7 12.91 -4.89 -14.69
CA GLY A 7 11.67 -5.61 -15.00
C GLY A 7 10.61 -5.44 -13.91
N GLY A 8 10.11 -4.21 -13.73
CA GLY A 8 8.90 -3.93 -12.96
C GLY A 8 7.84 -3.40 -13.92
N ARG A 9 6.64 -3.99 -13.93
CA ARG A 9 5.54 -3.48 -14.76
C ARG A 9 5.31 -2.01 -14.39
N PRO A 10 5.16 -1.08 -15.35
CA PRO A 10 4.98 0.34 -15.06
C PRO A 10 3.68 0.69 -14.29
N GLN A 11 2.89 -0.31 -13.92
CA GLN A 11 1.67 -0.22 -13.13
C GLN A 11 1.92 -0.43 -11.62
N ASP A 12 3.05 -1.02 -11.21
CA ASP A 12 3.42 -1.25 -9.79
C ASP A 12 4.14 -0.04 -9.13
N LEU A 13 4.39 1.03 -9.89
CA LEU A 13 5.21 2.17 -9.43
C LEU A 13 4.43 3.30 -8.76
N ARG A 14 3.09 3.26 -8.75
CA ARG A 14 2.33 4.05 -7.75
C ARG A 14 2.25 3.20 -6.51
N ALA A 15 3.23 3.36 -5.62
CA ALA A 15 3.04 2.95 -4.23
C ALA A 15 1.76 3.64 -3.74
N LEU A 16 0.65 2.89 -3.67
CA LEU A 16 -0.61 3.43 -3.19
C LEU A 16 -0.40 3.79 -1.73
N ASN A 17 -0.78 5.00 -1.32
CA ASN A 17 -0.80 5.36 0.08
C ASN A 17 -2.02 4.71 0.72
N CYS A 18 -1.92 4.42 2.01
CA CYS A 18 -3.05 4.02 2.84
C CYS A 18 -4.21 4.99 2.62
N GLY A 19 -5.37 4.49 2.21
CA GLY A 19 -6.58 5.27 2.00
C GLY A 19 -7.18 5.83 3.28
N TYR A 20 -6.70 5.39 4.45
CA TYR A 20 -7.12 5.92 5.75
C TYR A 20 -6.22 7.06 6.22
N CYS A 21 -4.93 6.79 6.45
CA CYS A 21 -4.02 7.77 7.03
C CYS A 21 -3.22 8.57 5.99
N TYR A 22 -3.12 8.11 4.75
CA TYR A 22 -2.33 8.70 3.65
C TYR A 22 -0.83 8.94 3.93
N GLN A 23 -0.33 8.54 5.09
CA GLN A 23 1.04 8.78 5.54
C GLN A 23 1.99 7.63 5.22
N ARG A 24 1.47 6.41 5.07
CA ARG A 24 2.24 5.19 4.84
C ARG A 24 1.77 4.54 3.56
N LYS A 25 2.64 3.73 2.95
CA LYS A 25 2.25 2.89 1.82
C LYS A 25 1.18 1.89 2.26
N ALA A 26 0.23 1.64 1.39
CA ALA A 26 -0.70 0.54 1.53
C ALA A 26 0.05 -0.77 1.29
N GLU A 27 -0.16 -1.70 2.20
CA GLU A 27 0.42 -3.05 2.18
C GLU A 27 -0.70 -4.11 2.15
N ILE A 28 -1.93 -3.71 2.49
CA ILE A 28 -3.10 -4.57 2.60
C ILE A 28 -4.19 -3.99 1.68
N PHE A 29 -4.62 -4.78 0.71
CA PHE A 29 -5.59 -4.37 -0.32
C PHE A 29 -6.89 -5.14 -0.10
N GLN A 30 -7.94 -4.45 0.35
CA GLN A 30 -9.25 -5.03 0.64
C GLN A 30 -10.30 -4.43 -0.30
N VAL A 31 -11.44 -5.09 -0.43
CA VAL A 31 -12.58 -4.54 -1.20
C VAL A 31 -13.06 -3.22 -0.62
N THR A 32 -12.91 -3.04 0.70
CA THR A 32 -13.31 -1.81 1.42
C THR A 32 -12.29 -0.68 1.28
N GLY A 33 -11.07 -0.96 0.81
CA GLY A 33 -10.02 0.03 0.64
C GLY A 33 -8.61 -0.53 0.84
N ASP A 34 -7.64 0.35 0.62
CA ASP A 34 -6.22 0.03 0.74
C ASP A 34 -5.67 0.58 2.05
N TYR A 35 -5.04 -0.26 2.85
CA TYR A 35 -4.62 0.09 4.21
C TYR A 35 -3.11 -0.15 4.40
N CYS A 36 -2.47 0.69 5.21
CA CYS A 36 -1.20 0.30 5.81
C CYS A 36 -1.47 -0.67 6.96
N LEU A 37 -0.44 -1.43 7.36
CA LEU A 37 -0.59 -2.47 8.38
C LEU A 37 -1.20 -1.95 9.69
N GLN A 38 -0.79 -0.76 10.15
CA GLN A 38 -1.31 -0.19 11.41
C GLN A 38 -2.80 0.11 11.32
N CYS A 39 -3.23 0.87 10.32
CA CYS A 39 -4.64 1.24 10.19
C CYS A 39 -5.53 0.00 10.01
N TRP A 40 -5.03 -1.04 9.33
CA TRP A 40 -5.78 -2.29 9.23
C TRP A 40 -5.92 -3.03 10.56
N GLN A 41 -4.87 -3.02 11.40
CA GLN A 41 -4.94 -3.58 12.75
C GLN A 41 -5.92 -2.81 13.62
N ASP A 42 -5.90 -1.48 13.57
CA ASP A 42 -6.84 -0.64 14.32
C ASP A 42 -8.30 -0.94 13.92
N GLU A 43 -8.58 -1.12 12.62
CA GLU A 43 -9.92 -1.44 12.11
C GLU A 43 -10.39 -2.85 12.50
N THR A 44 -9.51 -3.85 12.43
CA THR A 44 -9.90 -5.26 12.65
C THR A 44 -9.81 -5.70 14.10
N HIS A 45 -8.99 -5.01 14.89
CA HIS A 45 -8.72 -5.34 16.28
C HIS A 45 -8.65 -4.06 17.13
N PRO A 46 -9.73 -3.26 17.23
CA PRO A 46 -9.72 -1.96 17.92
C PRO A 46 -9.58 -2.02 19.45
N ASN A 47 -9.49 -3.21 20.04
CA ASN A 47 -9.54 -3.45 21.49
C ASN A 47 -8.33 -4.24 22.04
N VAL A 48 -7.20 -4.21 21.33
CA VAL A 48 -5.93 -4.80 21.81
C VAL A 48 -4.99 -3.70 22.30
#